data_AF-A0A074ITB6-F1
#
_entry.id   AF-A0A074ITB6-F1
#
_cell.length_a   1.000
_cell.length_b   1.000
_cell.length_c   1.000
_cell.angle_alpha   90.00
_cell.angle_beta   90.00
_cell.angle_gamma   90.00
#
_symmetry.space_group_name_H-M   'P 1'
#
loop_
_entity.id
_entity.type
_entity.pdbx_description
1 polymer ?
#
loop_
_entity_poly.entity_id
_entity_poly.type
_entity_poly.pdbx_seq_one_letter_code
_entity_poly.pdbx_strand_id
1 'polypeptide(L)'
;MTVVEKRVQVNFQTNPILLERARKIVKANNLDMSKSFNLFLETIVATEQIPVMTEDELLKERLFRQLKAEVAESVAEYQAGNMIPLEEVKDEYNL
;
A
#
# COMPACT_ATOMS: atom_id res chain seq x y z
N MET A 1 -14.11 -30.10 25.12
CA MET A 1 -12.76 -30.48 24.66
C MET A 1 -11.99 -29.19 24.44
N THR A 2 -11.05 -28.85 25.32
CA THR A 2 -10.17 -27.68 25.16
C THR A 2 -9.11 -28.04 24.12
N VAL A 3 -9.32 -27.61 22.87
CA VAL A 3 -8.30 -27.70 21.83
C VAL A 3 -7.17 -26.75 22.26
N VAL A 4 -6.10 -27.31 22.81
CA VAL A 4 -4.88 -26.54 23.07
C VAL A 4 -4.33 -26.17 21.70
N GLU A 5 -4.51 -24.91 21.28
CA GLU A 5 -3.88 -24.40 20.07
C GLU A 5 -2.37 -24.58 20.19
N LYS A 6 -1.82 -25.49 19.38
CA LYS A 6 -0.39 -25.73 19.34
C LYS A 6 0.29 -24.49 18.76
N ARG A 7 0.85 -23.66 19.64
CA ARG A 7 1.61 -22.48 19.24
C ARG A 7 2.96 -22.91 18.69
N VAL A 8 3.22 -22.58 17.43
CA VAL A 8 4.52 -22.79 16.78
C VAL A 8 5.21 -21.44 16.64
N GLN A 9 6.46 -21.34 17.09
CA GLN A 9 7.27 -20.15 16.88
C GLN A 9 8.00 -20.27 15.54
N VAL A 10 7.82 -19.27 14.68
CA VAL A 10 8.54 -19.14 13.41
C VAL A 10 9.49 -17.96 13.51
N ASN A 11 10.76 -18.18 13.22
CA ASN A 11 11.76 -17.12 13.13
C ASN A 11 12.00 -16.82 11.65
N PHE A 12 11.87 -15.55 11.25
CA PHE A 12 12.15 -15.10 9.89
C PHE A 12 13.23 -14.04 9.91
N GLN A 13 14.13 -14.09 8.93
CA GLN A 13 15.10 -13.04 8.70
C GLN A 13 14.41 -11.90 7.94
N THR A 14 14.58 -10.65 8.39
CA THR A 14 13.98 -9.48 7.77
C THR A 14 14.89 -8.27 7.90
N ASN A 15 14.61 -7.22 7.13
CA ASN A 15 15.30 -5.95 7.24
C ASN A 15 14.83 -5.22 8.52
N PRO A 16 15.73 -4.84 9.43
CA PRO A 16 15.37 -4.19 10.70
C PRO A 16 14.64 -2.86 10.51
N ILE A 17 14.99 -2.09 9.47
CA ILE A 17 14.35 -0.80 9.16
C ILE A 17 12.90 -1.02 8.71
N LEU A 18 12.66 -2.06 7.91
CA LEU A 18 11.32 -2.43 7.45
C LEU A 18 10.45 -2.90 8.63
N LEU A 19 11.03 -3.72 9.53
CA LEU A 19 10.35 -4.21 10.71
C LEU A 19 9.92 -3.07 11.65
N GLU A 20 10.77 -2.07 11.88
CA GLU A 20 10.40 -0.91 12.69
C GLU A 20 9.26 -0.09 12.08
N ARG A 21 9.32 0.15 10.76
CA ARG A 21 8.26 0.90 10.06
C ARG A 21 6.93 0.14 10.10
N ALA A 22 6.95 -1.16 9.79
CA ALA A 22 5.77 -2.02 9.86
C ALA A 22 5.20 -2.04 11.29
N ARG A 23 6.05 -2.13 12.32
CA ARG A 23 5.61 -2.09 13.73
C ARG A 23 4.89 -0.80 14.07
N LYS A 24 5.36 0.36 13.59
CA LYS A 24 4.68 1.64 13.81
C LYS A 24 3.28 1.66 13.19
N ILE A 25 3.15 1.16 11.96
CA ILE A 25 1.87 1.09 11.24
C ILE A 25 0.91 0.11 11.92
N VAL A 26 1.37 -1.08 12.29
CA VAL A 26 0.57 -2.11 12.96
C VAL A 26 0.08 -1.61 14.32
N LYS A 27 0.95 -0.95 15.10
CA LYS A 27 0.55 -0.30 16.36
C LYS A 27 -0.47 0.81 16.16
N ALA A 28 -0.34 1.61 15.12
CA ALA A 28 -1.31 2.67 14.81
C ALA A 28 -2.71 2.11 14.48
N ASN A 29 -2.79 0.85 14.04
CA ASN A 29 -4.05 0.15 13.79
C ASN A 29 -4.52 -0.69 14.99
N ASN A 30 -3.96 -0.48 16.19
CA ASN A 30 -4.25 -1.24 17.42
C ASN A 30 -4.02 -2.76 17.29
N LEU A 31 -3.20 -3.19 16.34
CA LEU A 31 -2.85 -4.58 16.12
C LEU A 31 -1.49 -4.91 16.72
N ASP A 32 -1.29 -6.19 17.04
CA ASP A 32 0.03 -6.73 17.38
C ASP A 32 0.68 -7.33 16.12
N MET A 33 2.01 -7.32 16.05
CA MET A 33 2.73 -7.91 14.91
C MET A 33 2.39 -9.40 14.74
N SER A 34 2.25 -10.13 15.85
CA SER A 34 1.92 -11.56 15.83
C SER A 34 0.51 -11.80 15.30
N LYS A 35 -0.45 -10.96 15.74
CA LYS A 35 -1.84 -11.02 15.24
C LYS A 35 -1.93 -10.67 13.76
N SER A 36 -1.19 -9.65 13.32
CA SER A 36 -1.15 -9.22 11.92
C SER A 36 -0.57 -10.31 11.02
N PHE A 37 0.48 -11.00 11.50
CA PHE A 37 1.06 -12.12 10.79
C PHE A 37 0.12 -13.32 10.72
N ASN A 38 -0.59 -13.64 11.81
CA ASN A 38 -1.59 -14.70 11.81
C ASN A 38 -2.74 -14.39 10.84
N LEU A 39 -3.24 -13.15 10.83
CA LEU A 39 -4.26 -12.71 9.88
C LEU A 39 -3.76 -12.83 8.43
N PHE A 40 -2.49 -12.53 8.18
CA PHE A 40 -1.88 -12.72 6.87
C PHE A 40 -1.85 -14.20 6.45
N LEU A 41 -1.47 -15.11 7.36
CA LEU A 41 -1.52 -16.55 7.10
C LEU A 41 -2.95 -17.05 6.90
N GLU A 42 -3.90 -16.60 7.72
CA GLU A 42 -5.32 -16.92 7.57
C GLU A 42 -5.86 -16.43 6.23
N THR A 43 -5.45 -15.24 5.78
CA THR A 43 -5.83 -14.71 4.48
C THR A 43 -5.30 -15.59 3.36
N ILE A 44 -4.03 -16.01 3.41
CA ILE A 44 -3.44 -16.92 2.40
C ILE A 44 -4.24 -18.23 2.32
N VAL A 45 -4.59 -18.80 3.47
CA VAL A 45 -5.37 -20.05 3.52
C VAL A 45 -6.79 -19.85 3.02
N ALA A 46 -7.42 -18.71 3.32
CA ALA A 46 -8.78 -18.40 2.91
C ALA A 46 -8.92 -18.07 1.41
N THR A 47 -7.93 -17.40 0.82
CA THR A 47 -7.94 -17.00 -0.60
C THR A 47 -7.20 -17.97 -1.51
N GLU A 48 -6.50 -18.95 -0.94
CA GLU A 48 -5.59 -19.88 -1.65
C GLU A 48 -4.54 -19.16 -2.52
N GLN A 49 -4.26 -17.90 -2.22
CA GLN A 49 -3.38 -17.02 -2.98
C GLN A 49 -2.53 -16.22 -1.99
N ILE A 50 -1.28 -15.93 -2.37
CA ILE A 50 -0.44 -15.08 -1.54
C ILE A 50 -0.83 -13.62 -1.82
N PRO A 51 -1.42 -12.88 -0.85
CA PRO A 51 -1.84 -11.50 -1.04
C PRO A 51 -0.64 -10.57 -0.88
N VAL A 52 0.47 -10.91 -1.55
CA VAL A 52 1.64 -10.05 -1.68
C VAL A 52 1.73 -9.66 -3.13
N MET A 53 1.70 -8.36 -3.35
CA MET A 53 2.03 -7.81 -4.66
C MET A 53 3.50 -8.11 -4.92
N THR A 54 3.81 -8.66 -6.09
CA THR A 54 5.19 -8.77 -6.57
C THR A 54 5.86 -7.39 -6.58
N GLU A 55 7.19 -7.31 -6.60
CA GLU A 55 7.89 -6.01 -6.64
C GLU A 55 7.38 -5.10 -7.77
N ASP A 56 7.06 -5.69 -8.93
CA ASP A 56 6.48 -5.01 -10.09
C ASP A 56 5.07 -4.45 -9.79
N GLU A 57 4.23 -5.24 -9.13
CA GLU A 57 2.89 -4.82 -8.72
C GLU A 57 2.92 -3.75 -7.63
N LEU A 58 3.89 -3.81 -6.71
CA LEU A 58 4.08 -2.78 -5.69
C LEU A 58 4.53 -1.44 -6.30
N LEU A 59 5.38 -1.49 -7.33
CA LEU A 59 5.77 -0.31 -8.10
C LEU A 59 4.58 0.29 -8.85
N LYS A 60 3.79 -0.55 -9.53
CA LYS A 60 2.56 -0.13 -10.21
C LYS A 60 1.57 0.49 -9.25
N GLU A 61 1.37 -0.09 -8.06
CA GLU A 61 0.44 0.46 -7.09
C GLU A 61 0.90 1.81 -6.52
N ARG A 62 2.21 1.99 -6.28
CA ARG A 62 2.77 3.29 -5.90
C ARG A 62 2.56 4.32 -6.99
N LEU A 63 2.87 3.97 -8.25
CA LEU A 63 2.65 4.83 -9.41
C LEU A 63 1.16 5.17 -9.55
N PHE A 64 0.27 4.21 -9.34
CA PHE A 64 -1.17 4.42 -9.42
C PHE A 64 -1.71 5.33 -8.31
N ARG A 65 -1.17 5.22 -7.09
CA ARG A 65 -1.49 6.16 -6.00
C ARG A 65 -1.00 7.57 -6.29
N GLN A 66 0.20 7.72 -6.86
CA GLN A 66 0.74 9.01 -7.27
C GLN A 66 -0.11 9.63 -8.38
N LEU A 67 -0.43 8.86 -9.43
CA LEU A 67 -1.32 9.29 -10.50
C LEU A 67 -2.71 9.69 -9.97
N LYS A 68 -3.28 8.93 -9.03
CA LYS A 68 -4.56 9.32 -8.40
C LYS A 68 -4.45 10.63 -7.63
N ALA A 69 -3.35 10.87 -6.93
CA ALA A 69 -3.13 12.12 -6.20
C ALA A 69 -2.97 13.30 -7.18
N GLU A 70 -2.19 13.14 -8.23
CA GLU A 70 -1.96 14.13 -9.29
C GLU A 70 -3.26 14.45 -10.06
N VAL A 71 -4.04 13.44 -10.41
CA VAL A 71 -5.36 13.65 -11.04
C VAL A 71 -6.32 14.36 -10.07
N ALA A 72 -6.33 13.99 -8.79
CA ALA A 72 -7.19 14.66 -7.81
C ALA A 72 -6.78 16.13 -7.62
N GLU A 73 -5.49 16.42 -7.63
CA GLU A 73 -4.94 17.78 -7.58
C GLU A 73 -5.31 18.57 -8.85
N SER A 74 -5.08 18.03 -10.04
CA SER A 74 -5.45 18.65 -11.31
C SER A 74 -6.95 18.91 -11.42
N VAL A 75 -7.80 17.98 -10.96
CA VAL A 75 -9.25 18.18 -10.90
C VAL A 75 -9.62 19.28 -9.90
N ALA A 76 -8.92 19.39 -8.77
CA ALA A 76 -9.13 20.46 -7.81
C ALA A 76 -8.71 21.83 -8.38
N GLU A 77 -7.60 21.91 -9.12
CA GLU A 77 -7.16 23.14 -9.79
C GLU A 77 -8.11 23.56 -10.92
N TYR A 78 -8.61 22.60 -11.70
CA TYR A 78 -9.66 22.81 -12.69
C TYR A 78 -10.94 23.37 -12.04
N GLN A 79 -11.38 22.80 -10.92
CA GLN A 79 -12.54 23.29 -10.16
C GLN A 79 -12.29 24.66 -9.51
N ALA A 80 -11.04 24.97 -9.13
CA ALA A 80 -10.63 26.25 -8.58
C ALA A 80 -10.52 27.36 -9.64
N GLY A 81 -10.66 27.04 -10.94
CA GLY A 81 -10.57 28.00 -12.03
C GLY A 81 -9.14 28.33 -12.47
N ASN A 82 -8.14 27.63 -11.94
CA ASN A 82 -6.75 27.70 -12.39
C ASN A 82 -6.61 26.84 -13.65
N MET A 83 -6.97 27.43 -14.79
CA MET A 83 -6.85 26.79 -16.10
C MET A 83 -5.74 27.46 -16.90
N ILE A 84 -4.90 26.65 -17.53
CA ILE A 84 -3.89 27.12 -18.47
C ILE A 84 -4.59 27.34 -19.83
N PRO A 85 -4.44 28.52 -20.46
CA PRO A 85 -4.98 28.78 -21.79
C PRO A 85 -4.46 27.78 -22.83
N LEU A 86 -5.32 27.39 -23.77
CA LEU A 86 -4.99 26.40 -24.81
C LEU A 86 -3.77 26.78 -25.65
N GLU A 87 -3.49 28.07 -25.80
CA GLU A 87 -2.32 28.59 -26.51
C GLU A 87 -1.01 28.29 -25.77
N GLU A 88 -0.97 28.40 -24.43
CA GLU A 88 0.22 28.04 -23.63
C GLU A 88 0.46 26.53 -23.63
N VAL A 89 -0.61 25.72 -23.61
CA VAL A 89 -0.50 24.26 -23.69
C VAL A 89 0.08 23.81 -25.03
N LYS A 90 -0.26 24.49 -26.13
CA LYS A 90 0.30 24.18 -27.45
C LYS A 90 1.79 24.53 -27.56
N ASP A 91 2.19 25.66 -26.98
CA ASP A 91 3.60 26.09 -26.98
C ASP A 91 4.47 25.16 -26.11
N GLU A 92 3.96 24.74 -24.95
CA GLU A 92 4.68 23.88 -24.01
C GLU A 92 4.80 22.42 -24.50
N TYR A 93 3.75 21.89 -25.15
CA TYR A 93 3.74 20.52 -25.68
C TYR A 93 4.07 20.43 -27.18
N ASN A 94 4.40 21.56 -27.80
CA ASN A 94 4.78 21.68 -29.22
C ASN A 94 3.76 21.01 -30.17
N LEU A 95 2.46 21.24 -29.89
CA LEU A 95 1.29 20.68 -30.58
C LEU A 95 0.77 21.63 -31.67
#